data_AF-H1KVP4-F1
#
_entry.id   AF-H1KVP4-F1
#
_cell.length_a   1.000
_cell.length_b   1.000
_cell.length_c   1.000
_cell.angle_alpha   90.00
_cell.angle_beta   90.00
_cell.angle_gamma   90.00
#
_symmetry.space_group_name_H-M   'P 1'
#
loop_
_entity.id
_entity.type
_entity.pdbx_description
1 polymer ?
#
loop_
_entity_poly.entity_id
_entity_poly.type
_entity_poly.pdbx_seq_one_letter_code
_entity_poly.pdbx_strand_id
1 'polypeptide(L)' 'MPKTRPAYPAEFRRQMVDLVRAGRDPTELAREFEPSRQTIQNWVAEADRGEGRREAKPPT' A
#
# COMPACT_ATOMS: atom_id res chain seq x y z
N MET A 1 2.08 26.47 -4.31
CA MET A 1 2.87 25.28 -3.88
C MET A 1 1.90 24.13 -3.70
N PRO A 2 2.07 22.97 -4.35
CA PRO A 2 1.18 21.84 -4.09
C PRO A 2 1.38 21.43 -2.63
N LYS A 3 0.34 21.58 -1.81
CA LYS A 3 0.32 21.10 -0.42
C LYS A 3 0.36 19.58 -0.49
N THR A 4 1.57 19.02 -0.54
CA THR A 4 1.77 17.58 -0.48
C THR A 4 1.30 17.16 0.90
N ARG A 5 0.14 16.50 0.97
CA ARG A 5 -0.30 15.84 2.21
C ARG A 5 0.88 15.01 2.72
N PRO A 6 1.16 15.00 4.03
CA PRO A 6 2.24 14.19 4.57
C PRO A 6 2.07 12.77 4.03
N ALA A 7 3.13 12.26 3.39
CA ALA A 7 3.07 10.94 2.77
C ALA A 7 2.74 9.92 3.85
N TYR A 8 1.74 9.07 3.62
CA TYR A 8 1.40 8.00 4.54
C TYR A 8 2.66 7.21 4.90
N PRO A 9 2.90 6.91 6.19
CA PRO A 9 4.05 6.13 6.62
C PRO A 9 4.16 4.84 5.80
N ALA A 10 5.39 4.44 5.47
CA ALA A 10 5.59 3.22 4.67
C ALA A 10 5.04 1.98 5.38
N GLU A 11 5.11 1.94 6.71
CA GLU A 11 4.54 0.86 7.53
C GLU A 11 3.01 0.82 7.43
N PHE A 12 2.36 1.98 7.51
CA PHE A 12 0.90 2.06 7.36
C PHE A 12 0.45 1.57 5.97
N ARG A 13 1.17 1.96 4.91
CA ARG A 13 0.90 1.47 3.55
C ARG A 13 1.04 -0.05 3.45
N ARG A 14 2.09 -0.62 4.06
CA ARG A 14 2.31 -2.07 4.10
C ARG A 14 1.19 -2.79 4.84
N GLN A 15 0.75 -2.27 5.98
CA GLN A 15 -0.37 -2.83 6.74
C GLN A 15 -1.66 -2.87 5.89
N MET A 16 -1.97 -1.79 5.18
CA MET A 16 -3.14 -1.75 4.30
C MET A 16 -3.05 -2.76 3.15
N VAL A 17 -1.85 -2.93 2.57
CA VAL A 17 -1.61 -3.95 1.53
C VAL A 17 -1.75 -5.35 2.09
N ASP A 18 -1.20 -5.62 3.27
CA ASP A 18 -1.26 -6.92 3.94
C ASP A 18 -2.70 -7.32 4.25
N LEU A 19 -3.52 -6.39 4.75
CA LEU A 19 -4.94 -6.61 5.00
C LEU A 19 -5.72 -6.96 3.72
N VAL A 20 -5.46 -6.27 2.62
CA VAL A 20 -6.10 -6.58 1.33
C VAL A 20 -5.65 -7.94 0.81
N ARG A 21 -4.36 -8.27 0.93
CA ARG A 21 -3.81 -9.59 0.55
C ARG A 21 -4.35 -10.71 1.43
N ALA A 22 -4.66 -10.43 2.70
CA ALA A 22 -5.37 -11.33 3.60
C ALA A 22 -6.87 -11.48 3.27
N GLY A 23 -7.38 -10.78 2.25
CA GLY A 23 -8.75 -10.91 1.75
C GLY A 23 -9.73 -9.85 2.25
N ARG A 24 -9.27 -8.80 2.94
CA ARG A 24 -10.15 -7.68 3.35
C ARG A 24 -10.52 -6.81 2.14
N ASP A 25 -11.76 -6.30 2.14
CA ASP A 25 -12.22 -5.42 1.07
C ASP A 25 -11.61 -4.02 1.19
N PRO A 26 -11.01 -3.46 0.12
CA PRO A 26 -10.44 -2.12 0.14
C PRO A 26 -11.46 -0.99 0.42
N THR A 27 -12.76 -1.22 0.19
CA THR A 27 -13.82 -0.25 0.49
C THR A 27 -14.14 -0.23 1.98
N GLU A 28 -14.12 -1.38 2.64
CA GLU A 28 -14.24 -1.46 4.11
C GLU A 28 -13.05 -0.78 4.79
N LEU A 29 -11.84 -1.08 4.32
CA LEU A 29 -10.63 -0.41 4.81
C LEU A 29 -10.67 1.11 4.59
N ALA A 30 -11.26 1.58 3.50
CA ALA A 30 -11.43 3.02 3.25
C ALA A 30 -12.52 3.68 4.12
N ARG A 31 -13.39 2.89 4.76
CA ARG A 31 -14.38 3.38 5.74
C ARG A 31 -13.79 3.39 7.15
N GLU A 32 -12.96 2.39 7.47
CA GLU A 32 -12.30 2.24 8.78
C GLU A 32 -11.08 3.15 8.92
N PHE A 33 -10.39 3.45 7.81
CA PHE A 33 -9.18 4.25 7.79
C PHE A 33 -9.31 5.47 6.88
N GLU A 34 -8.44 6.47 7.07
CA GLU A 34 -8.43 7.71 6.26
C GLU A 34 -8.13 7.57 4.75
N PRO A 35 -7.28 6.64 4.25
CA PRO A 35 -6.99 6.56 2.82
C PRO A 35 -8.18 6.01 2.03
N SER A 36 -8.42 6.59 0.86
CA SER A 36 -9.48 6.13 -0.04
C SER A 36 -9.20 4.73 -0.60
N ARG A 37 -10.27 4.04 -1.00
CA ARG A 37 -10.22 2.72 -1.67
C ARG A 37 -9.24 2.72 -2.84
N GLN A 38 -9.21 3.79 -3.64
CA GLN A 38 -8.31 3.92 -4.78
C GLN A 38 -6.85 4.02 -4.33
N THR A 39 -6.57 4.76 -3.25
CA THR A 39 -5.23 4.87 -2.68
C THR A 39 -4.71 3.52 -2.20
N ILE A 40 -5.56 2.75 -1.52
CA ILE A 40 -5.21 1.40 -1.04
C ILE A 40 -4.92 0.46 -2.21
N GLN A 41 -5.78 0.43 -3.24
CA GLN A 41 -5.57 -0.38 -4.44
C GLN A 41 -4.26 -0.03 -5.17
N ASN A 42 -3.94 1.27 -5.25
CA ASN A 42 -2.68 1.70 -5.85
C ASN A 42 -1.48 1.16 -5.07
N TRP A 43 -1.51 1.16 -3.73
CA TRP A 43 -0.43 0.58 -2.93
C TRP A 43 -0.27 -0.91 -3.11
N VAL A 44 -1.37 -1.65 -3.25
CA VAL A 44 -1.33 -3.09 -3.56
C VAL A 44 -0.66 -3.31 -4.91
N ALA A 45 -1.06 -2.56 -5.94
CA ALA A 45 -0.45 -2.65 -7.26
C ALA A 45 1.05 -2.29 -7.25
N GLU A 46 1.45 -1.27 -6.49
CA GLU A 46 2.87 -0.91 -6.31
C GLU A 46 3.65 -2.00 -5.54
N ALA A 47 3.04 -2.63 -4.54
CA ALA A 47 3.65 -3.72 -3.77
C ALA A 47 3.85 -4.96 -4.64
N ASP A 48 2.85 -5.36 -5.44
CA ASP A 48 2.94 -6.46 -6.40
C ASP A 48 4.04 -6.23 -7.44
N ARG A 49 4.15 -5.02 -7.99
CA ARG A 49 5.25 -4.65 -8.91
C ARG A 49 6.61 -4.63 -8.22
N GLY A 50 6.65 -4.25 -6.95
CA GLY A 50 7.86 -4.21 -6.14
C GLY A 50 8.35 -5.61 -5.75
N GLU A 51 7.45 -6.53 -5.43
CA GLU A 51 7.75 -7.91 -5.04
C GLU A 51 8.33 -8.71 -6.20
N GLY A 52 7.76 -8.57 -7.41
CA GLY A 52 8.33 -9.15 -8.63
C GLY A 52 9.72 -8.60 -9.01
N ARG A 53 10.19 -7.52 -8.38
CA ARG A 53 11.52 -6.92 -8.61
C ARG A 53 12.52 -7.22 -7.48
N ARG A 54 12.06 -7.65 -6.30
CA ARG A 54 12.92 -7.85 -5.11
C ARG A 54 13.64 -9.20 -5.05
N GLU A 55 13.37 -10.10 -5.99
CA GLU A 55 14.15 -11.33 -6.15
C GLU A 55 15.50 -11.10 -6.87
N ALA A 56 15.85 -9.86 -7.21
CA ALA A 56 17.19 -9.50 -7.68
C ALA A 56 18.16 -9.24 -6.50
N LYS A 57 18.64 -10.34 -5.92
CA LYS A 57 19.90 -10.57 -5.16
C LYS A 57 20.14 -9.82 -3.82
N PRO A 58 20.56 -10.54 -2.76
CA PRO A 58 21.18 -9.91 -1.58
C PRO A 58 22.60 -9.43 -1.94
N PRO A 59 23.10 -8.33 -1.32
CA PRO A 59 24.47 -7.89 -1.52
C PRO A 59 25.44 -8.86 -0.82
N THR A 60 26.39 -9.38 -1.58
CA THR A 60 27.63 -10.03 -1.11
C THR A 60 28.56 -9.03 -0.45
#